data_AF-A0A0L7LA71-F1
#
_entry.id   AF-A0A0L7LA71-F1
#
_cell.length_a   1.000
_cell.length_b   1.000
_cell.length_c   1.000
_cell.angle_alpha   90.00
_cell.angle_beta   90.00
_cell.angle_gamma   90.00
#
_symmetry.space_group_name_H-M   'P 1'
#
loop_
_entity.id
_entity.type
_entity.pdbx_description
1 polymer ?
#
loop_
_entity_poly.entity_id
_entity_poly.type
_entity_poly.pdbx_seq_one_letter_code
_entity_poly.pdbx_strand_id
1 'polypeptide(L)' 'ILHLYQEELKDMDFISAAQFLTKLPEDLDPEALFRSISCVSMTLDGMSFEELASTCDSDCSLDDDIRL' A
#
# COMPACT_ATOMS: atom_id res chain seq x y z
N ILE A 1 6.70 2.00 -4.66
CA ILE A 1 6.38 0.96 -5.68
C ILE A 1 5.08 1.27 -6.40
N LEU A 2 3.91 1.21 -5.75
CA LEU A 2 2.63 1.52 -6.42
C LEU A 2 2.61 2.91 -7.07
N HIS A 3 3.09 3.94 -6.35
CA HIS A 3 3.23 5.28 -6.89
C HIS A 3 4.24 5.35 -8.06
N LEU A 4 5.36 4.62 -7.97
CA LEU A 4 6.42 4.61 -8.99
C LEU A 4 5.94 4.02 -10.33
N TYR A 5 5.12 2.97 -10.27
CA TYR A 5 4.60 2.24 -11.43
C TYR A 5 3.13 2.52 -11.71
N GLN A 6 2.58 3.61 -11.18
CA GLN A 6 1.14 3.86 -11.20
C GLN A 6 0.56 3.90 -12.63
N GLU A 7 1.30 4.48 -13.58
CA GLU A 7 0.84 4.58 -14.98
C GLU A 7 0.81 3.19 -15.63
N GLU A 8 1.90 2.43 -15.51
CA GLU A 8 1.97 1.07 -16.05
C GLU A 8 0.92 0.13 -15.42
N LEU A 9 0.75 0.19 -14.09
CA LEU A 9 -0.22 -0.63 -13.35
C LEU A 9 -1.68 -0.36 -13.77
N LYS A 10 -2.00 0.86 -14.22
CA LYS A 10 -3.35 1.21 -14.69
C LYS A 10 -3.69 0.59 -16.04
N ASP A 11 -2.69 0.33 -16.85
CA ASP A 11 -2.84 -0.25 -18.19
C ASP A 11 -2.80 -1.80 -18.16
N MET A 12 -2.43 -2.40 -17.03
CA MET A 12 -2.38 -3.85 -16.83
C MET A 12 -3.75 -4.44 -16.48
N ASP A 13 -4.01 -5.66 -16.96
CA ASP A 13 -5.11 -6.46 -16.42
C ASP A 13 -4.79 -7.00 -15.02
N PHE A 14 -5.80 -7.55 -14.34
CA PHE A 14 -5.67 -8.02 -12.96
C PHE A 14 -4.55 -9.05 -12.78
N ILE A 15 -4.40 -10.00 -13.70
CA ILE A 15 -3.42 -11.07 -13.60
C ILE A 15 -2.00 -10.50 -13.80
N SER A 16 -1.82 -9.66 -14.80
CA SER A 16 -0.54 -9.03 -15.14
C SER A 16 -0.08 -8.10 -14.01
N ALA A 17 -0.98 -7.30 -13.45
CA ALA A 17 -0.69 -6.44 -12.30
C ALA A 17 -0.27 -7.26 -11.06
N ALA A 18 -0.99 -8.36 -10.76
CA ALA A 18 -0.63 -9.23 -9.64
C ALA A 18 0.74 -9.90 -9.83
N GLN A 19 1.05 -10.36 -11.04
CA GLN A 19 2.36 -10.92 -11.37
C GLN A 19 3.48 -9.88 -11.23
N PHE A 20 3.27 -8.66 -11.73
CA PHE A 20 4.22 -7.57 -11.60
C PHE A 20 4.51 -7.23 -10.13
N LEU A 21 3.48 -7.11 -9.29
CA LEU A 21 3.65 -6.77 -7.87
C LEU A 21 4.31 -7.87 -7.03
N THR A 22 4.20 -9.13 -7.47
CA THR A 22 4.85 -10.28 -6.80
C THR A 22 6.27 -10.52 -7.30
N LYS A 23 6.61 -10.04 -8.49
CA LYS A 23 7.95 -10.08 -9.05
C LYS A 23 8.32 -8.73 -9.68
N LEU A 24 8.90 -7.86 -8.86
CA LEU A 24 9.37 -6.55 -9.29
C LEU A 24 10.58 -6.68 -10.25
N PRO A 25 10.82 -5.67 -11.11
CA PRO A 25 12.04 -5.60 -11.91
C PRO A 25 13.30 -5.66 -11.04
N GLU A 26 14.29 -6.43 -11.47
CA GLU A 26 15.57 -6.58 -10.74
C GLU A 26 16.38 -5.28 -10.77
N ASP A 27 16.25 -4.50 -11.86
CA ASP A 27 16.94 -3.23 -12.08
C ASP A 27 16.08 -2.01 -11.69
N LEU A 28 15.65 -1.97 -10.43
CA LEU A 28 14.92 -0.82 -9.91
C LEU A 28 15.87 0.37 -9.67
N ASP A 29 15.60 1.52 -10.30
CA ASP A 29 16.35 2.76 -10.01
C ASP A 29 16.10 3.20 -8.56
N PRO A 30 17.12 3.15 -7.67
CA PRO A 30 16.96 3.52 -6.28
C PRO A 30 16.57 5.00 -6.11
N GLU A 31 17.08 5.89 -6.96
CA GLU A 31 16.82 7.32 -6.86
C GLU A 31 15.38 7.65 -7.25
N ALA A 32 14.86 7.01 -8.30
CA ALA A 32 13.44 7.11 -8.65
C ALA A 32 12.55 6.52 -7.54
N LEU A 33 12.95 5.40 -6.93
CA LEU A 33 12.22 4.80 -5.82
C LEU A 33 12.16 5.75 -4.61
N PHE A 34 13.28 6.28 -4.14
CA PHE A 34 13.30 7.14 -2.96
C PHE A 34 12.56 8.46 -3.20
N ARG A 35 12.67 9.04 -4.41
CA ARG A 35 11.83 10.19 -4.79
C ARG A 35 10.35 9.84 -4.73
N SER A 36 9.95 8.70 -5.29
CA SER A 36 8.57 8.23 -5.20
C SER A 36 8.11 7.99 -3.76
N ILE A 37 8.97 7.48 -2.87
CA ILE A 37 8.65 7.30 -1.44
C ILE A 37 8.44 8.66 -0.77
N SER A 38 9.30 9.65 -1.07
CA SER A 38 9.20 10.99 -0.48
C SER A 38 7.90 11.73 -0.83
N CYS A 39 7.27 11.36 -1.95
CA CYS A 39 5.96 11.89 -2.35
C CYS A 39 4.78 11.27 -1.57
N VAL A 40 4.98 10.15 -0.88
CA VAL A 40 3.93 9.47 -0.13
C VAL A 40 3.88 10.00 1.30
N SER A 41 2.76 10.62 1.68
CA SER A 41 2.52 11.08 3.05
C SER A 41 2.03 9.94 3.94
N MET A 42 2.55 9.88 5.17
CA MET A 42 2.08 8.99 6.24
C MET A 42 1.12 9.71 7.22
N THR A 43 0.58 10.86 6.80
CA THR A 43 -0.43 11.59 7.57
C THR A 43 -1.68 11.80 6.73
N LEU A 44 -2.85 11.58 7.32
CA LEU A 44 -4.15 11.82 6.71
C LEU A 44 -4.98 12.69 7.67
N ASP A 45 -5.52 13.80 7.18
CA ASP A 45 -6.37 14.73 7.94
C ASP A 45 -5.78 15.19 9.30
N GLY A 46 -4.46 15.33 9.34
CA GLY A 46 -3.72 15.73 10.56
C GLY A 46 -3.42 14.60 11.53
N MET A 47 -3.89 13.37 11.26
CA MET A 47 -3.53 12.17 12.01
C MET A 47 -2.30 11.50 11.39
N SER A 48 -1.38 11.07 12.23
CA SER A 48 -0.25 10.21 11.88
C SER A 48 -0.71 8.77 11.60
N PHE A 49 0.14 8.01 10.91
CA PHE A 49 -0.10 6.58 10.67
C PHE A 49 -0.37 5.78 11.96
N GLU A 50 0.33 6.09 13.06
CA GLU A 50 0.15 5.42 14.35
C GLU A 50 -1.24 5.67 14.94
N GLU A 51 -1.73 6.91 14.85
CA GLU A 51 -3.08 7.29 15.28
C GLU A 51 -4.14 6.61 14.40
N LEU A 52 -3.94 6.60 13.08
CA LEU A 52 -4.84 5.91 12.15
C LEU A 52 -4.90 4.40 12.43
N ALA A 53 -3.75 3.75 12.60
CA ALA A 53 -3.69 2.31 12.89
C ALA A 53 -4.45 1.96 14.18
N SER A 54 -4.32 2.80 15.21
CA SER A 54 -5.02 2.62 16.50
C SER A 54 -6.55 2.69 16.36
N THR A 55 -7.06 3.47 15.41
CA THR A 55 -8.51 3.52 15.15
C THR A 55 -9.02 2.24 14.48
N CYS A 56 -8.24 1.64 13.58
CA CYS A 56 -8.61 0.40 12.90
C CYS A 56 -8.65 -0.82 13.83
N ASP A 57 -7.75 -0.89 14.82
CA ASP A 57 -7.69 -2.00 15.79
C ASP A 57 -8.98 -2.09 16.64
N SER A 58 -9.72 -0.99 16.77
CA SER A 58 -10.97 -0.94 17.54
C SER A 58 -12.16 -1.59 16.81
N ASP A 59 -12.10 -1.73 15.48
CA ASP A 59 -13.21 -2.29 14.68
C ASP A 59 -13.09 -3.81 14.47
N CYS A 60 -11.93 -4.42 14.74
CA CYS A 60 -11.71 -5.86 14.57
C CYS A 60 -12.19 -6.74 15.74
N SER A 61 -12.78 -6.17 16.81
CA SER A 61 -13.20 -6.94 18.00
C SER A 61 -14.64 -7.48 17.94
N LEU A 62 -15.38 -7.34 16.83
CA LEU A 62 -16.81 -7.66 16.76
C LEU A 62 -17.14 -9.06 16.18
N ASP A 63 -16.14 -9.91 15.87
CA ASP A 63 -16.38 -11.21 15.23
C ASP A 63 -15.98 -12.47 16.05
N ASP A 64 -15.62 -12.35 17.34
CA ASP A 64 -15.34 -13.54 18.20
C ASP A 64 -16.57 -14.03 19.02
N ASP A 65 -17.76 -13.42 18.86
CA ASP A 65 -19.01 -13.84 19.56
C ASP A 65 -19.91 -14.80 18.74
N ILE A 66 -19.40 -15.42 17.67
CA ILE A 66 -20.02 -16.61 17.06
C ILE A 66 -19.02 -17.77 17.06
N ARG A 67 -18.85 -18.37 18.23
CA ARG A 67 -18.41 -19.76 18.35
C ARG A 67 -19.46 -20.54 19.14
N LEU A 68 -20.16 -21.39 18.39
CA LEU A 68 -21.16 -22.36 18.81
C LEU A 68 -20.65 -23.27 19.95
#